data_AF-A0A7C4VUW4-F1
#
_entry.id   AF-A0A7C4VUW4-F1
#
_cell.length_a   1.000
_cell.length_b   1.000
_cell.length_c   1.000
_cell.angle_alpha   90.00
_cell.angle_beta   90.00
_cell.angle_gamma   90.00
#
_symmetry.space_group_name_H-M   'P 1'
#
loop_
_entity.id
_entity.type
_entity.pdbx_description
1 polymer ?
#
loop_
_entity_poly.entity_id
_entity_poly.type
_entity_poly.pdbx_seq_one_letter_code
_entity_poly.pdbx_strand_id
1 'polypeptide(L)' 'MTIAVTQSKIHWNYFLALERDLEIVARYVEFTKPNFKTFSIELAHLLFAAASEVDVVAKLLCE' A
#
# COMPACT_ATOMS: atom_id res chain seq x y z
N MET A 1 -12.15 25.28 25.19
CA MET A 1 -11.64 23.95 24.82
C MET A 1 -10.98 24.05 23.46
N THR A 2 -9.65 24.06 23.42
CA THR A 2 -8.88 24.15 22.18
C THR A 2 -8.65 22.72 21.68
N ILE A 3 -9.25 22.37 20.56
CA ILE A 3 -9.09 21.04 19.96
C ILE A 3 -7.70 21.03 19.33
N ALA A 4 -6.78 20.21 19.86
CA ALA A 4 -5.48 20.03 19.24
C ALA A 4 -5.67 19.24 17.94
N VAL A 5 -5.70 19.93 16.80
CA VAL A 5 -5.74 19.30 15.48
C VAL A 5 -4.36 18.68 15.23
N THR A 6 -4.25 17.37 15.43
CA THR A 6 -3.07 16.62 15.04
C THR A 6 -3.03 16.52 13.52
N GLN A 7 -1.89 16.86 12.91
CA GLN A 7 -1.71 16.80 11.47
C GLN A 7 -1.97 15.37 10.98
N SER A 8 -2.89 15.22 10.01
CA SER A 8 -3.21 13.92 9.40
C SER A 8 -1.93 13.31 8.82
N LYS A 9 -1.59 12.09 9.26
CA LYS A 9 -0.46 11.33 8.69
C LYS A 9 -0.87 10.83 7.31
N ILE A 10 -0.61 11.63 6.28
CA ILE A 10 -1.02 11.34 4.90
C ILE A 10 -0.55 9.95 4.44
N HIS A 11 0.71 9.60 4.69
CA HIS A 11 1.26 8.27 4.37
C HIS A 11 0.58 7.12 5.12
N TRP A 12 0.01 7.37 6.30
CA TRP A 12 -0.72 6.36 7.06
C TRP A 12 -2.06 6.01 6.41
N ASN A 13 -2.75 7.01 5.85
CA ASN A 13 -4.00 6.77 5.13
C ASN A 13 -3.76 5.99 3.83
N TYR A 14 -2.67 6.29 3.12
CA TYR A 14 -2.26 5.52 1.94
C TYR A 14 -1.87 4.08 2.28
N PHE A 15 -1.14 3.88 3.38
CA PHE A 15 -0.83 2.54 3.88
C PHE A 15 -2.10 1.73 4.19
N LEU A 16 -3.09 2.32 4.89
CA LEU A 16 -4.36 1.65 5.19
C LEU A 16 -5.17 1.31 3.93
N ALA A 17 -5.11 2.16 2.90
CA ALA A 17 -5.74 1.88 1.61
C ALA A 17 -5.08 0.67 0.92
N LEU A 18 -3.75 0.65 0.85
CA LEU A 18 -2.99 -0.46 0.27
C LEU A 18 -3.20 -1.78 1.02
N GLU A 19 -3.28 -1.73 2.35
CA GLU A 19 -3.59 -2.90 3.18
C GLU A 19 -4.95 -3.49 2.84
N ARG A 20 -5.96 -2.63 2.69
CA ARG A 20 -7.32 -3.06 2.32
C ARG A 20 -7.35 -3.70 0.93
N ASP A 21 -6.63 -3.12 -0.04
CA ASP A 21 -6.54 -3.67 -1.39
C ASP A 21 -5.84 -5.05 -1.38
N LEU A 22 -4.81 -5.20 -0.55
CA LEU A 22 -4.14 -6.49 -0.35
C LEU A 22 -5.06 -7.53 0.30
N GLU A 23 -5.91 -7.13 1.27
CA GLU A 23 -6.90 -8.02 1.88
C GLU A 23 -7.91 -8.53 0.85
N ILE A 24 -8.35 -7.67 -0.07
CA ILE A 24 -9.26 -8.04 -1.16
C ILE A 24 -8.58 -9.06 -2.08
N VAL A 25 -7.34 -8.80 -2.48
CA VAL A 25 -6.54 -9.73 -3.31
C VAL A 25 -6.37 -11.08 -2.63
N ALA A 26 -6.10 -11.10 -1.32
CA ALA A 26 -5.87 -12.32 -0.56
C ALA A 26 -7.09 -13.26 -0.54
N ARG A 27 -8.30 -12.74 -0.77
CA ARG A 27 -9.53 -13.54 -0.90
C ARG A 27 -9.62 -14.29 -2.24
N TYR A 28 -8.94 -13.80 -3.27
CA TYR A 28 -8.99 -14.38 -4.62
C TYR A 28 -7.73 -15.15 -4.97
N VAL A 29 -6.58 -14.74 -4.45
CA VAL A 29 -5.28 -15.36 -4.72
C VAL A 29 -4.59 -15.67 -3.41
N GLU A 30 -4.47 -16.95 -3.11
CA GLU A 30 -3.70 -17.41 -1.96
C GLU A 30 -2.19 -17.24 -2.23
N PHE A 31 -1.45 -16.71 -1.26
CA PHE A 31 -0.01 -16.46 -1.36
C PHE A 31 0.84 -17.73 -1.24
N THR A 32 0.67 -18.66 -2.16
CA THR A 32 1.43 -19.92 -2.24
C THR A 32 2.28 -19.96 -3.51
N LYS A 33 3.42 -20.67 -3.46
CA LYS A 33 4.36 -20.80 -4.60
C LYS A 33 3.69 -21.19 -5.93
N PRO A 34 2.66 -22.07 -5.98
CA PRO A 34 1.95 -22.38 -7.21
C PRO A 34 1.26 -21.16 -7.86
N ASN A 35 0.75 -20.24 -7.04
CA ASN A 35 -0.01 -19.07 -7.48
C ASN A 35 0.87 -17.87 -7.84
N PHE A 36 2.20 -17.98 -7.76
CA PHE A 36 3.11 -16.89 -8.12
C PHE A 36 3.12 -16.58 -9.62
N LYS A 37 2.58 -17.47 -10.45
CA LYS A 37 2.36 -17.25 -11.88
C LYS A 37 0.99 -16.60 -12.18
N THR A 38 0.22 -16.25 -11.16
CA THR A 38 -1.04 -15.54 -11.32
C THR A 38 -0.76 -14.06 -11.54
N PHE A 39 -1.10 -13.57 -12.72
CA PHE A 39 -0.96 -12.17 -13.09
C PHE A 39 -2.34 -11.53 -13.13
N SER A 40 -2.46 -10.34 -12.53
CA SER A 40 -3.66 -9.52 -12.57
C SER A 40 -3.26 -8.06 -12.68
N ILE A 41 -4.07 -7.26 -13.37
CA ILE A 41 -3.91 -5.81 -13.46
C ILE A 41 -4.01 -5.19 -12.06
N GLU A 42 -4.87 -5.72 -11.20
CA GLU A 42 -5.03 -5.25 -9.82
C GLU A 42 -3.75 -5.45 -8.99
N LEU A 43 -3.08 -6.59 -9.17
CA LEU A 43 -1.79 -6.88 -8.53
C LEU A 43 -0.70 -5.92 -9.01
N ALA A 44 -0.68 -5.61 -10.31
CA ALA A 44 0.26 -4.65 -10.86
C ALA A 44 0.00 -3.23 -10.32
N HIS A 45 -1.26 -2.78 -10.29
CA HIS A 45 -1.63 -1.50 -9.69
C HIS A 45 -1.25 -1.42 -8.21
N LEU A 46 -1.55 -2.46 -7.43
CA LEU A 46 -1.20 -2.53 -6.01
C LEU A 46 0.32 -2.42 -5.81
N LEU A 47 1.09 -3.14 -6.63
CA LEU A 47 2.55 -3.10 -6.59
C LEU A 47 3.11 -1.72 -6.94
N PHE A 48 2.60 -1.09 -8.00
CA PHE A 48 3.04 0.26 -8.40
C PHE A 48 2.67 1.32 -7.36
N ALA A 49 1.48 1.24 -6.79
CA ALA A 49 1.03 2.16 -5.75
C ALA A 49 1.89 2.02 -4.48
N ALA A 50 2.16 0.80 -4.04
CA ALA A 50 3.06 0.54 -2.91
C ALA A 50 4.49 1.04 -3.18
N ALA A 51 5.03 0.77 -4.38
CA ALA A 51 6.36 1.24 -4.77
C ALA A 51 6.47 2.77 -4.80
N SER A 52 5.42 3.47 -5.26
CA SER A 52 5.38 4.94 -5.27
C SER A 52 5.43 5.54 -3.87
N GLU A 53 4.73 4.96 -2.88
CA GLU A 53 4.81 5.42 -1.49
C GLU A 53 6.21 5.19 -0.90
N VAL A 54 6.81 4.02 -1.17
CA VAL A 54 8.16 3.72 -0.72
C VAL A 54 9.18 4.68 -1.35
N ASP A 55 9.04 5.03 -2.62
CA ASP A 55 9.90 5.99 -3.31
C ASP A 55 9.80 7.39 -2.71
N VAL A 56 8.58 7.86 -2.40
CA VAL A 56 8.37 9.15 -1.72
C VAL A 56 9.03 9.17 -0.34
N VAL A 57 8.83 8.10 0.44
CA VAL A 57 9.44 7.98 1.78
C VAL A 57 10.97 7.86 1.69
N ALA A 58 11.50 7.12 0.71
CA ALA A 58 12.92 6.99 0.48
C ALA A 58 13.57 8.33 0.09
N LYS A 59 12.91 9.14 -0.76
CA LYS A 59 13.35 10.51 -1.10
C LYS A 59 13.38 11.46 0.09
N LEU A 60 12.55 11.22 1.11
CA LEU A 60 12.56 12.01 2.34
C LEU A 60 13.67 11.57 3.31
N LEU A 61 14.08 10.30 3.25
CA LEU A 61 15.08 9.70 4.15
C LEU A 61 16.51 9.79 3.60
N CYS A 62 16.66 9.69 2.29
CA CYS A 62 17.94 9.76 1.60
C CYS A 62 18.07 11.13 0.94
N GLU A 63 18.91 12.01 1.50
CA GLU A 63 19.37 13.24 0.85
C GLU A 63 20.24 12.97 -0.39
#